data_AF-A0A6I2ZLD2-F1
#
_entry.id   AF-A0A6I2ZLD2-F1
#
_cell.length_a   1.000
_cell.length_b   1.000
_cell.length_c   1.000
_cell.angle_alpha   90.00
_cell.angle_beta   90.00
_cell.angle_gamma   90.00
#
_symmetry.space_group_name_H-M   'P 1'
#
loop_
_entity.id
_entity.type
_entity.pdbx_description
1 polymer ?
#
loop_
_entity_poly.entity_id
_entity_poly.type
_entity_poly.pdbx_seq_one_letter_code
_entity_poly.pdbx_strand_id
1 'polypeptide(L)'
;MSSAQVRELLEELAASLDRAGLSAGIRVVGGAAISLLDESRRATADIDAVILPGGVADQIVEEMTIKYSLPPDWINQAALAYVPPVGLEDWVEVMSQPPDTRQ
;
A
#
# COMPACT_ATOMS: atom_id res chain seq x y z
N MET A 1 11.58 -2.45 -7.32
CA MET A 1 10.24 -2.21 -7.90
C MET A 1 10.21 -0.88 -8.63
N SER A 2 9.64 -0.81 -9.84
CA SER A 2 9.37 0.47 -10.51
C SER A 2 8.16 1.19 -9.88
N SER A 3 7.98 2.49 -10.13
CA SER A 3 6.77 3.23 -9.69
C SER A 3 5.48 2.59 -10.22
N ALA A 4 5.48 2.17 -11.48
CA ALA A 4 4.38 1.44 -12.09
C ALA A 4 4.08 0.12 -11.35
N GLN A 5 5.12 -0.66 -11.02
CA GLN A 5 4.96 -1.90 -10.27
C GLN A 5 4.43 -1.65 -8.86
N VAL A 6 4.90 -0.60 -8.18
CA VAL A 6 4.37 -0.20 -6.85
C VAL A 6 2.87 0.13 -6.95
N ARG A 7 2.47 0.91 -7.96
CA ARG A 7 1.07 1.24 -8.22
C ARG A 7 0.23 -0.02 -8.46
N GLU A 8 0.67 -0.89 -9.38
CA GLU A 8 -0.03 -2.13 -9.72
C GLU A 8 -0.23 -3.04 -8.50
N LEU A 9 0.79 -3.18 -7.65
CA LEU A 9 0.70 -3.98 -6.43
C LEU A 9 -0.25 -3.36 -5.40
N LEU A 10 -0.23 -2.04 -5.24
CA LEU A 10 -1.15 -1.36 -4.33
C LEU A 10 -2.61 -1.42 -4.82
N GLU A 11 -2.83 -1.33 -6.13
CA GLU A 11 -4.16 -1.49 -6.75
C GLU A 11 -4.68 -2.92 -6.56
N GLU A 12 -3.83 -3.93 -6.77
CA GLU A 12 -4.21 -5.33 -6.55
C GLU A 12 -4.46 -5.62 -5.07
N LEU A 13 -3.69 -5.04 -4.15
CA LEU A 13 -3.92 -5.17 -2.72
C LEU A 13 -5.29 -4.58 -2.34
N ALA A 14 -5.59 -3.37 -2.80
CA ALA A 14 -6.88 -2.73 -2.58
C ALA A 14 -8.03 -3.55 -3.17
N ALA A 15 -7.90 -4.02 -4.42
CA ALA A 15 -8.90 -4.86 -5.06
C ALA A 15 -9.07 -6.23 -4.36
N SER A 16 -8.01 -6.81 -3.81
CA SER A 16 -8.09 -8.06 -3.06
C SER A 16 -8.80 -7.89 -1.72
N LEU A 17 -8.54 -6.78 -1.03
CA LEU A 17 -9.26 -6.39 0.19
C LEU A 17 -10.75 -6.20 -0.09
N ASP A 18 -11.09 -5.47 -1.16
CA ASP A 18 -12.50 -5.29 -1.58
C ASP A 18 -13.19 -6.62 -1.89
N ARG A 19 -12.54 -7.51 -2.66
CA ARG A 19 -13.06 -8.85 -2.95
C ARG A 19 -13.28 -9.71 -1.69
N ALA A 20 -12.46 -9.50 -0.65
CA ALA A 20 -12.60 -10.16 0.64
C ALA A 20 -13.62 -9.48 1.57
N GLY A 21 -14.22 -8.35 1.16
CA GLY A 21 -15.12 -7.55 2.00
C GLY A 21 -14.43 -6.87 3.18
N LEU A 22 -13.12 -6.63 3.07
CA LEU A 22 -12.29 -6.04 4.11
C LEU A 22 -12.04 -4.56 3.79
N SER A 23 -12.37 -3.68 4.74
CA SER A 23 -12.07 -2.25 4.64
C SER A 23 -10.76 -1.93 5.35
N ALA A 24 -9.80 -1.38 4.61
CA ALA A 24 -8.51 -0.97 5.15
C ALA A 24 -8.03 0.35 4.52
N GLY A 25 -7.38 1.18 5.33
CA GLY A 25 -6.61 2.32 4.85
C GLY A 25 -5.14 1.94 4.68
N ILE A 26 -4.59 2.18 3.49
CA ILE A 26 -3.17 1.96 3.19
C ILE A 26 -2.50 3.32 3.03
N ARG A 27 -1.51 3.61 3.87
CA ARG A 27 -0.78 4.87 3.89
C ARG A 27 0.69 4.59 3.59
N VAL A 28 1.18 5.06 2.46
CA VAL A 28 2.55 4.82 2.01
C VAL A 28 3.44 6.00 2.39
N VAL A 29 4.67 5.73 2.83
CA VAL A 29 5.67 6.75 3.16
C VAL A 29 6.99 6.51 2.40
N GLY A 30 7.96 7.39 2.60
CA GLY A 30 9.33 7.19 2.12
C GLY A 30 9.46 7.15 0.59
N GLY A 31 10.39 6.32 0.10
CA GLY A 31 10.74 6.24 -1.32
C GLY A 31 9.59 5.79 -2.22
N ALA A 32 8.74 4.88 -1.73
CA ALA A 32 7.56 4.40 -2.44
C ALA A 32 6.51 5.53 -2.59
N ALA A 33 6.27 6.32 -1.55
CA ALA A 33 5.34 7.45 -1.64
C ALA A 33 5.82 8.51 -2.64
N ILE A 34 7.12 8.82 -2.62
CA ILE A 34 7.69 9.82 -3.54
C ILE A 34 7.65 9.32 -4.99
N SER A 35 7.91 8.03 -5.24
CA SER A 35 7.90 7.48 -6.60
C SER A 35 6.50 7.42 -7.22
N LEU A 36 5.44 7.37 -6.40
CA LEU A 36 4.05 7.48 -6.87
C LEU A 36 3.67 8.90 -7.31
N LEU A 37 4.37 9.93 -6.79
CA LEU A 37 4.18 11.34 -7.17
C LEU A 37 5.06 11.76 -8.35
N ASP A 38 6.21 11.11 -8.53
CA ASP A 38 7.18 11.40 -9.58
C ASP A 38 7.77 10.10 -10.13
N GLU A 39 7.23 9.66 -11.27
CA GLU A 39 7.59 8.41 -11.94
C GLU A 39 9.04 8.39 -12.48
N SER A 40 9.71 9.56 -12.54
CA SER A 40 11.10 9.65 -12.96
C SER A 40 12.10 9.22 -11.89
N ARG A 41 11.64 9.00 -10.65
CA ARG A 41 12.49 8.60 -9.52
C ARG A 41 12.77 7.09 -9.45
N ARG A 42 13.90 6.77 -8.84
CA ARG A 42 14.50 5.42 -8.76
C ARG A 42 13.57 4.39 -8.11
N ALA A 43 13.79 3.14 -8.55
CA ALA A 43 13.24 1.94 -7.97
C ALA A 43 13.50 1.84 -6.45
N THR A 44 12.45 1.50 -5.70
CA THR A 44 12.53 1.15 -4.28
C THR A 44 12.57 -0.38 -4.14
N ALA A 45 13.20 -0.89 -3.08
CA ALA A 45 13.28 -2.34 -2.84
C ALA A 45 11.93 -2.90 -2.37
N ASP A 46 11.23 -2.10 -1.57
CA ASP A 46 10.04 -2.42 -0.80
C ASP A 46 9.10 -1.20 -0.68
N ILE A 47 7.93 -1.42 -0.08
CA ILE A 47 6.91 -0.42 0.20
C ILE A 47 6.78 -0.26 1.72
N ASP A 48 7.27 0.87 2.24
CA ASP A 48 6.99 1.29 3.60
C ASP A 48 5.54 1.80 3.69
N ALA A 49 4.68 1.07 4.40
CA ALA A 49 3.27 1.42 4.54
C ALA A 49 2.74 1.18 5.96
N VAL A 50 1.71 1.95 6.32
CA VAL A 50 0.87 1.72 7.48
C VAL A 50 -0.48 1.26 6.98
N ILE A 51 -0.90 0.07 7.41
CA ILE A 51 -2.20 -0.52 7.07
C ILE A 51 -3.06 -0.53 8.33
N LEU A 52 -4.25 0.06 8.24
CA LEU A 52 -5.20 0.18 9.34
C LEU A 52 -6.57 -0.37 8.94
N PRO A 53 -7.25 -1.17 9.79
CA PRO A 53 -6.77 -1.66 11.08
C PRO A 53 -5.61 -2.67 10.95
N GLY A 54 -4.75 -2.76 11.96
CA GLY A 54 -3.61 -3.69 11.94
C GLY A 54 -4.06 -5.14 11.81
N GLY A 55 -3.32 -5.94 11.03
CA GLY A 55 -3.59 -7.36 10.79
C GLY A 55 -4.66 -7.64 9.73
N VAL A 56 -5.43 -6.64 9.30
CA VAL A 56 -6.56 -6.82 8.35
C VAL A 56 -6.11 -7.36 6.99
N ALA A 57 -4.89 -7.03 6.57
CA ALA A 57 -4.37 -7.35 5.24
C ALA A 57 -3.37 -8.51 5.24
N ASP A 58 -3.01 -9.08 6.40
CA ASP A 58 -1.87 -9.99 6.53
C ASP A 58 -2.02 -11.22 5.62
N GLN A 59 -3.20 -11.86 5.63
CA GLN A 59 -3.47 -13.02 4.77
C GLN A 59 -3.38 -12.66 3.28
N ILE A 60 -3.93 -11.51 2.88
CA ILE A 60 -3.91 -11.07 1.48
C ILE A 60 -2.48 -10.73 1.04
N VAL A 61 -1.69 -10.10 1.91
CA VAL A 61 -0.28 -9.80 1.65
C VAL A 61 0.53 -11.09 1.49
N GLU A 62 0.27 -12.12 2.31
CA GLU A 62 0.88 -13.44 2.18
C GLU A 62 0.50 -14.12 0.85
N GLU A 63 -0.78 -14.11 0.49
CA GLU A 63 -1.28 -14.64 -0.78
C GLU A 63 -0.64 -13.94 -1.99
N MET A 64 -0.53 -12.60 -1.94
CA MET A 64 0.14 -11.81 -2.97
C MET A 64 1.63 -12.11 -3.07
N THR A 65 2.30 -12.32 -1.94
CA THR A 65 3.73 -12.67 -1.90
C THR A 65 4.00 -13.93 -2.72
N ILE A 66 3.16 -14.94 -2.55
CA ILE A 66 3.23 -16.21 -3.31
C ILE A 66 2.84 -15.98 -4.78
N LYS A 67 1.69 -15.33 -5.03
CA LYS A 67 1.12 -15.13 -6.36
C LYS A 67 2.05 -14.36 -7.31
N TYR A 68 2.73 -13.34 -6.80
CA TYR A 68 3.58 -12.44 -7.58
C TYR A 68 5.08 -12.69 -7.38
N SER A 69 5.46 -13.75 -6.66
CA SER A 69 6.86 -14.06 -6.32
C SER A 69 7.61 -12.87 -5.70
N LEU A 70 6.96 -12.17 -4.77
CA LEU A 70 7.51 -10.99 -4.12
C LEU A 70 8.41 -11.38 -2.94
N PRO A 71 9.36 -10.51 -2.55
CA PRO A 71 10.04 -10.64 -1.26
C PRO A 71 9.02 -10.67 -0.11
N PRO A 72 9.24 -11.44 0.98
CA PRO A 72 8.30 -11.52 2.10
C PRO A 72 7.97 -10.18 2.78
N ASP A 73 8.87 -9.21 2.65
CA ASP A 73 8.82 -7.86 3.22
C ASP A 73 8.54 -6.77 2.18
N TRP A 74 8.01 -7.15 1.00
CA TRP A 74 7.73 -6.23 -0.11
C TRP A 74 6.81 -5.06 0.28
N ILE A 75 5.97 -5.26 1.30
CA ILE A 75 5.23 -4.23 2.01
C ILE A 75 5.42 -4.44 3.51
N ASN A 76 5.85 -3.39 4.23
CA ASN A 76 6.19 -3.52 5.65
C ASN A 76 5.95 -2.22 6.42
N GLN A 77 5.99 -2.31 7.75
CA GLN A 77 5.77 -1.18 8.66
C GLN A 77 7.08 -0.63 9.28
N ALA A 78 8.25 -0.86 8.66
CA ALA A 78 9.53 -0.47 9.24
C ALA A 78 9.65 1.05 9.47
N ALA A 79 9.02 1.84 8.60
CA ALA A 79 8.98 3.29 8.74
C ALA A 79 8.02 3.81 9.83
N LEU A 80 7.15 2.98 10.41
CA LEU A 80 6.10 3.41 11.35
C LEU A 80 6.67 4.17 12.56
N ALA A 81 7.84 3.77 13.06
CA ALA A 81 8.50 4.41 14.20
C ALA A 81 8.89 5.88 13.94
N TYR A 82 8.94 6.30 12.67
CA TYR A 82 9.29 7.65 12.25
C TYR A 82 8.07 8.47 11.79
N VAL A 83 6.88 7.86 11.72
CA VAL A 83 5.65 8.56 11.36
C VAL A 83 5.14 9.29 12.61
N PRO A 84 5.09 10.64 12.62
CA PRO A 84 4.53 11.38 13.74
C PRO A 84 3.04 11.08 13.91
N PRO A 85 2.44 11.34 15.09
CA PRO A 85 1.00 11.29 15.24
C PRO A 85 0.37 12.36 14.33
N VAL A 86 -0.24 11.90 13.24
CA VAL A 86 -0.83 12.75 12.18
C VAL A 86 -2.29 12.40 11.95
N GLY A 87 -3.09 13.41 11.60
CA GLY A 87 -4.48 13.26 11.20
C GLY A 87 -4.62 12.72 9.76
N LEU A 88 -5.86 12.52 9.31
CA LEU A 88 -6.11 12.15 7.90
C LEU A 88 -5.76 13.28 6.94
N GLU A 89 -5.93 14.52 7.40
CA GLU A 89 -5.63 15.78 6.70
C GLU A 89 -4.16 15.97 6.34
N ASP A 90 -3.25 15.26 7.03
CA ASP A 90 -1.81 15.33 6.80
C ASP A 90 -1.35 14.37 5.67
N TRP A 91 -2.25 13.54 5.15
CA TRP A 91 -1.96 12.61 4.06
C TRP A 91 -2.41 13.16 2.71
N VAL A 92 -1.56 12.97 1.70
CA VAL A 92 -1.90 13.26 0.31
C VAL A 92 -2.50 12.01 -0.32
N GLU A 93 -3.71 12.14 -0.86
CA GLU A 93 -4.33 11.07 -1.64
C GLU A 93 -3.58 10.91 -2.98
N VAL A 94 -2.93 9.77 -3.14
CA VAL A 94 -2.18 9.39 -4.35
C VAL A 94 -2.93 8.38 -5.22
N MET A 95 -3.91 7.70 -4.63
CA MET A 95 -4.72 6.65 -5.23
C MET A 95 -6.10 6.69 -4.59
N SER A 96 -7.15 6.74 -5.40
CA SER A 96 -8.54 6.60 -4.96
C SER A 96 -9.16 5.42 -5.69
N GLN A 97 -9.79 4.50 -4.96
CA GLN A 97 -10.77 3.61 -5.60
C GLN A 97 -12.09 4.37 -5.72
N PRO A 98 -12.80 4.27 -6.86
CA PRO A 98 -14.16 4.78 -6.94
C PRO A 98 -15.00 4.14 -5.82
N PRO A 99 -15.92 4.88 -5.18
CA PRO A 99 -16.71 4.35 -4.08
C PRO A 99 -17.48 3.10 -4.54
N ASP A 100 -17.42 2.02 -3.75
CA ASP A 100 -18.16 0.79 -3.99
C ASP A 100 -19.65 1.12 -4.10
N THR A 101 -20.20 0.96 -5.31
CA THR A 101 -21.59 1.34 -5.62
C THR A 101 -22.57 0.22 -5.28
N ARG A 102 -22.14 -0.81 -4.54
CA ARG A 102 -23.00 -1.90 -4.10
C ARG A 102 -23.87 -1.47 -2.91
N GLN A 103 -25.08 -1.00 -3.23
CA GLN A 103 -26.27 -1.04 -2.37
C GLN A 103 -27.08 -2.30 -2.66
#